data_AF-A0A7X6SZ30-F1
#
_entry.id   AF-A0A7X6SZ30-F1
#
_cell.length_a   1.000
_cell.length_b   1.000
_cell.length_c   1.000
_cell.angle_alpha   90.00
_cell.angle_beta   90.00
_cell.angle_gamma   90.00
#
_symmetry.space_group_name_H-M   'P 1'
#
loop_
_entity.id
_entity.type
_entity.pdbx_description
1 polymer ?
#
loop_
_entity_poly.entity_id
_entity_poly.type
_entity_poly.pdbx_seq_one_letter_code
_entity_poly.pdbx_strand_id
1 'polypeptide(L)'
;MKDKRLVDKETSFRKALQRRSEPEELVEAIAGYLKVSVADLALLKGERRDIVVYILKTCTELSNKEIGEYFGGLSYYDVSKIKERFIGKLNKERALSKKIDKIKKDMSIVKGDPDIL
;
A
#
# COMPACT_ATOMS: atom_id res chain seq x y z
N MET A 1 -14.30 5.09 -17.13
CA MET A 1 -12.97 5.59 -17.55
C MET A 1 -11.99 5.89 -16.40
N LYS A 2 -12.42 5.99 -15.12
CA LYS A 2 -11.50 6.25 -13.99
C LYS A 2 -10.72 5.00 -13.53
N ASP A 3 -11.33 3.82 -13.51
CA ASP A 3 -10.69 2.59 -13.02
C ASP A 3 -9.46 2.18 -13.82
N LYS A 4 -9.48 2.36 -15.14
CA LYS A 4 -8.34 2.02 -16.01
C LYS A 4 -7.07 2.79 -15.62
N ARG A 5 -7.19 4.08 -15.25
CA ARG A 5 -6.05 4.92 -14.84
C ARG A 5 -5.43 4.48 -13.50
N LEU A 6 -6.24 3.95 -12.59
CA LEU A 6 -5.72 3.40 -11.34
C LEU A 6 -4.99 2.09 -11.62
N VAL A 7 -5.58 1.18 -12.40
CA VAL A 7 -4.95 -0.11 -12.75
C VAL A 7 -3.62 0.08 -13.49
N ASP A 8 -3.54 1.03 -14.43
CA ASP A 8 -2.30 1.34 -15.15
C ASP A 8 -1.23 1.90 -14.20
N LYS A 9 -1.60 2.83 -13.30
CA LYS A 9 -0.70 3.36 -12.27
C LYS A 9 -0.24 2.26 -11.31
N GLU A 10 -1.14 1.39 -10.86
CA GLU A 10 -0.81 0.26 -9.98
C GLU A 10 0.23 -0.64 -10.63
N THR A 11 0.08 -0.93 -11.93
CA THR A 11 1.01 -1.77 -12.69
C THR A 11 2.39 -1.11 -12.84
N SER A 12 2.45 0.18 -13.16
CA SER A 12 3.71 0.92 -13.27
C SER A 12 4.43 1.04 -11.92
N PHE A 13 3.69 1.35 -10.84
CA PHE A 13 4.27 1.42 -9.49
C PHE A 13 4.74 0.05 -9.00
N ARG A 14 3.97 -1.02 -9.27
CA ARG A 14 4.39 -2.38 -8.94
C ARG A 14 5.71 -2.72 -9.62
N LYS A 15 5.88 -2.41 -10.90
CA LYS A 15 7.14 -2.64 -11.63
C LYS A 15 8.31 -1.82 -11.09
N ALA A 16 8.07 -0.59 -10.64
CA ALA A 16 9.10 0.27 -10.05
C ALA A 16 9.57 -0.25 -8.67
N LEU A 17 8.65 -0.69 -7.82
CA LEU A 17 8.95 -1.22 -6.49
C LEU A 17 9.46 -2.67 -6.52
N GLN A 18 8.93 -3.53 -7.39
CA GLN A 18 9.39 -4.91 -7.57
C GLN A 18 10.86 -5.02 -7.97
N ARG A 19 11.39 -4.03 -8.70
CA ARG A 19 12.81 -4.02 -9.07
C ARG A 19 13.75 -3.77 -7.90
N ARG A 20 13.26 -3.35 -6.72
CA ARG A 20 14.13 -2.75 -5.68
C ARG A 20 13.71 -2.99 -4.22
N SER A 21 12.69 -3.80 -3.90
CA SER A 21 12.30 -3.99 -2.49
C SER A 21 11.69 -5.36 -2.19
N GLU A 22 12.21 -6.02 -1.17
CA GLU A 22 11.58 -7.19 -0.57
C GLU A 22 10.33 -6.74 0.21
N PRO A 23 9.27 -7.58 0.30
CA PRO A 23 8.03 -7.23 0.99
C PRO A 23 8.25 -6.75 2.44
N GLU A 24 9.22 -7.33 3.14
CA GLU A 24 9.59 -7.01 4.52
C GLU A 24 10.08 -5.56 4.66
N GLU A 25 10.97 -5.12 3.76
CA GLU A 25 11.49 -3.76 3.79
C GLU A 25 10.40 -2.72 3.52
N LEU A 26 9.40 -3.05 2.68
CA LEU A 26 8.26 -2.16 2.46
C LEU A 26 7.35 -2.11 3.69
N VAL A 27 7.13 -3.24 4.37
CA VAL A 27 6.38 -3.30 5.62
C VAL A 27 7.06 -2.42 6.68
N GLU A 28 8.38 -2.50 6.81
CA GLU A 28 9.17 -1.64 7.71
C GLU A 28 9.07 -0.17 7.34
N ALA A 29 9.19 0.18 6.05
CA ALA A 29 9.06 1.56 5.59
C ALA A 29 7.67 2.14 5.89
N ILE A 30 6.61 1.34 5.73
CA ILE A 30 5.23 1.76 6.05
C ILE A 30 5.05 1.92 7.57
N ALA A 31 5.59 1.00 8.37
CA ALA A 31 5.56 1.09 9.82
C ALA A 31 6.27 2.37 10.31
N GLY A 32 7.47 2.64 9.77
CA GLY A 32 8.22 3.87 10.01
C GLY A 32 7.47 5.13 9.61
N TYR A 33 6.83 5.15 8.43
CA TYR A 33 5.99 6.27 7.98
C TYR A 33 4.81 6.53 8.94
N LEU A 34 4.20 5.46 9.44
CA LEU A 34 3.08 5.53 10.39
C LEU A 34 3.53 5.78 11.83
N LYS A 35 4.85 5.79 12.10
CA LYS A 35 5.45 5.88 13.43
C LYS A 35 4.93 4.80 14.38
N VAL A 36 4.79 3.58 13.87
CA VAL A 36 4.40 2.39 14.61
C VAL A 36 5.42 1.30 14.39
N SER A 37 5.48 0.28 15.26
CA SER A 37 6.28 -0.91 14.98
C SER A 37 5.57 -1.81 13.96
N VAL A 38 6.30 -2.73 13.33
CA VAL A 38 5.71 -3.75 12.45
C VAL A 38 4.70 -4.62 13.23
N ALA A 39 4.98 -4.93 14.49
CA ALA A 39 4.06 -5.67 15.35
C ALA A 39 2.75 -4.92 15.62
N ASP A 40 2.80 -3.58 15.69
CA ASP A 40 1.62 -2.72 15.89
C ASP A 40 0.73 -2.61 14.65
N LEU A 41 1.17 -3.11 13.48
CA LEU A 41 0.31 -3.16 12.29
C LEU A 41 -0.96 -3.97 12.55
N ALA A 42 -0.88 -5.01 13.37
CA ALA A 42 -2.02 -5.82 13.81
C ALA A 42 -3.05 -5.00 14.61
N LEU A 43 -2.63 -3.91 15.24
CA LEU A 43 -3.49 -3.03 16.03
C LEU A 43 -4.14 -1.93 15.19
N LEU A 44 -3.73 -1.76 13.92
CA LEU A 44 -4.31 -0.76 13.04
C LEU A 44 -5.79 -1.04 12.77
N LYS A 45 -6.60 0.02 12.81
CA LYS A 45 -8.04 -0.01 12.55
C LYS A 45 -8.45 1.11 11.60
N GLY A 46 -9.63 0.96 11.01
CA GLY A 46 -10.24 1.96 10.13
C GLY A 46 -9.35 2.33 8.94
N GLU A 47 -9.31 3.61 8.60
CA GLU A 47 -8.64 4.12 7.40
C GLU A 47 -7.13 3.82 7.39
N ARG A 48 -6.44 3.85 8.54
CA ARG A 48 -5.00 3.54 8.60
C ARG A 48 -4.73 2.12 8.13
N ARG A 49 -5.52 1.14 8.59
CA ARG A 49 -5.42 -0.25 8.14
C ARG A 49 -5.72 -0.36 6.65
N ASP A 50 -6.79 0.27 6.19
CA ASP A 50 -7.21 0.21 4.78
C ASP A 50 -6.11 0.75 3.85
N ILE A 51 -5.41 1.81 4.25
CA ILE A 51 -4.27 2.39 3.54
C ILE A 51 -3.14 1.38 3.41
N VAL A 52 -2.72 0.75 4.52
CA VAL A 52 -1.58 -0.19 4.49
C VAL A 52 -1.93 -1.43 3.68
N VAL A 53 -3.12 -1.99 3.87
CA VAL A 53 -3.61 -3.13 3.07
C VAL A 53 -3.60 -2.79 1.58
N TYR A 54 -4.08 -1.61 1.20
CA TYR A 54 -4.06 -1.17 -0.19
C TYR A 54 -2.63 -1.05 -0.73
N ILE A 55 -1.73 -0.40 0.01
CA ILE A 55 -0.33 -0.21 -0.40
C ILE A 55 0.36 -1.56 -0.56
N LEU A 56 0.33 -2.43 0.46
CA LEU A 56 0.95 -3.75 0.39
C LEU A 56 0.41 -4.54 -0.79
N LYS A 57 -0.92 -4.55 -1.00
CA LYS A 57 -1.51 -5.29 -2.12
C LYS A 57 -1.15 -4.74 -3.50
N THR A 58 -0.81 -3.45 -3.57
CA THR A 58 -0.50 -2.79 -4.84
C THR A 58 0.99 -2.88 -5.15
N CYS A 59 1.82 -2.72 -4.14
CA CYS A 59 3.26 -2.49 -4.23
C CYS A 59 4.10 -3.76 -3.98
N THR A 60 3.51 -4.82 -3.43
CA THR A 60 4.16 -6.12 -3.20
C THR A 60 3.44 -7.24 -3.94
N GLU A 61 4.09 -8.41 -4.01
CA GLU A 61 3.46 -9.64 -4.49
C GLU A 61 2.77 -10.45 -3.38
N LEU A 62 2.65 -9.90 -2.16
CA LEU A 62 2.02 -10.60 -1.06
C LEU A 62 0.59 -11.03 -1.42
N SER A 63 0.30 -12.28 -1.12
CA SER A 63 -1.03 -12.85 -1.16
C SER A 63 -1.91 -12.15 -0.13
N ASN A 64 -3.22 -12.23 -0.32
CA ASN A 64 -4.14 -11.68 0.68
C ASN A 64 -4.02 -12.42 2.03
N LYS A 65 -3.55 -13.68 2.03
CA LYS A 65 -3.31 -14.45 3.25
C LYS A 65 -2.13 -13.87 4.02
N GLU A 66 -0.98 -13.70 3.37
CA GLU A 66 0.22 -13.11 4.00
C GLU A 66 -0.04 -11.69 4.49
N ILE A 67 -0.76 -10.88 3.71
CA ILE A 67 -1.20 -9.54 4.17
C ILE A 67 -2.06 -9.68 5.43
N GLY A 68 -2.98 -10.64 5.46
CA GLY A 68 -3.87 -10.84 6.61
C GLY A 68 -3.12 -11.22 7.89
N GLU A 69 -2.01 -11.95 7.79
CA GLU A 69 -1.16 -12.31 8.92
C GLU A 69 -0.57 -11.08 9.63
N TYR A 70 -0.15 -10.04 8.89
CA TYR A 70 0.30 -8.76 9.46
C TYR A 70 -0.81 -7.99 10.20
N PHE A 71 -2.08 -8.29 9.93
CA PHE A 71 -3.24 -7.59 10.51
C PHE A 71 -4.00 -8.42 11.55
N GLY A 72 -3.30 -9.32 12.24
CA GLY A 72 -3.89 -10.14 13.30
C GLY A 72 -4.80 -11.25 12.76
N GLY A 73 -4.50 -11.77 11.57
CA GLY A 73 -5.21 -12.90 10.97
C GLY A 73 -6.47 -12.51 10.20
N LEU A 74 -6.46 -11.38 9.48
CA LEU A 74 -7.55 -11.08 8.55
C LEU A 74 -7.69 -12.20 7.52
N SER A 75 -8.92 -12.59 7.20
CA SER A 75 -9.14 -13.58 6.16
C SER A 75 -8.75 -13.03 4.79
N TYR A 76 -8.48 -13.94 3.84
CA TYR A 76 -8.30 -13.60 2.43
C TYR A 76 -9.42 -12.67 1.92
N TYR A 77 -10.66 -12.97 2.30
CA TYR A 77 -11.84 -12.21 1.89
C TYR A 77 -11.88 -10.81 2.52
N ASP A 78 -11.52 -10.69 3.80
CA ASP A 78 -11.47 -9.39 4.49
C ASP A 78 -10.49 -8.45 3.81
N VAL A 79 -9.31 -8.95 3.45
CA VAL A 79 -8.28 -8.19 2.73
C VAL A 79 -8.79 -7.75 1.36
N SER A 80 -9.44 -8.63 0.59
CA SER A 80 -10.04 -8.26 -0.71
C SER A 80 -11.09 -7.17 -0.56
N LYS A 81 -11.99 -7.32 0.42
CA LYS A 81 -13.10 -6.38 0.68
C LYS A 81 -12.60 -5.04 1.21
N ILE A 82 -11.52 -5.01 1.98
CA ILE A 82 -10.86 -3.77 2.42
C ILE A 82 -10.29 -3.05 1.18
N LYS A 83 -9.54 -3.76 0.33
CA LYS A 83 -8.95 -3.19 -0.89
C LYS A 83 -10.03 -2.57 -1.79
N GLU A 84 -11.08 -3.31 -2.11
CA GLU A 84 -12.16 -2.84 -2.98
C GLU A 84 -12.86 -1.60 -2.44
N ARG A 85 -13.22 -1.61 -1.14
CA ARG A 85 -13.82 -0.45 -0.48
C ARG A 85 -12.90 0.77 -0.52
N PHE A 86 -11.60 0.55 -0.31
CA PHE A 86 -10.62 1.64 -0.31
C PHE A 86 -10.41 2.22 -1.71
N ILE A 87 -10.38 1.40 -2.77
CA ILE A 87 -10.37 1.87 -4.17
C ILE A 87 -11.60 2.72 -4.46
N GLY A 88 -12.78 2.29 -3.98
CA GLY A 88 -14.00 3.07 -4.09
C GLY A 88 -13.90 4.46 -3.44
N LYS A 89 -13.22 4.57 -2.29
CA LYS A 89 -12.91 5.87 -1.65
C LYS A 89 -11.93 6.69 -2.47
N LEU A 90 -10.83 6.11 -2.95
CA LEU A 90 -9.82 6.80 -3.78
C LEU A 90 -10.41 7.41 -5.05
N ASN A 91 -11.36 6.70 -5.68
CA ASN A 91 -12.05 7.17 -6.88
C ASN A 91 -12.96 8.38 -6.63
N LYS A 92 -13.48 8.52 -5.41
CA LYS A 92 -14.39 9.59 -4.99
C LYS A 92 -13.62 10.78 -4.41
N GLU A 93 -12.54 10.53 -3.68
CA GLU A 93 -11.82 11.53 -2.90
C GLU A 93 -10.45 11.85 -3.49
N ARG A 94 -10.38 12.95 -4.25
CA ARG A 94 -9.14 13.39 -4.91
C ARG A 94 -8.01 13.70 -3.92
N ALA A 95 -8.34 14.25 -2.75
CA ALA A 95 -7.38 14.54 -1.69
C ALA A 95 -6.74 13.25 -1.15
N LEU A 96 -7.55 12.21 -0.89
CA LEU A 96 -7.07 10.91 -0.45
C LEU A 96 -6.16 10.26 -1.51
N SER A 97 -6.57 10.29 -2.78
CA SER A 97 -5.74 9.79 -3.89
C SER A 97 -4.38 10.49 -3.97
N LYS A 98 -4.33 11.83 -3.86
CA LYS A 98 -3.06 12.58 -3.83
C LYS A 98 -2.19 12.22 -2.62
N LYS A 99 -2.80 12.02 -1.45
CA LYS A 99 -2.09 11.61 -0.24
C LYS A 99 -1.42 10.25 -0.43
N ILE A 100 -2.12 9.27 -1.01
CA ILE A 100 -1.56 7.95 -1.30
C ILE A 100 -0.45 8.03 -2.34
N ASP A 101 -0.63 8.80 -3.42
CA ASP A 101 0.42 8.99 -4.43
C ASP A 101 1.69 9.61 -3.78
N LYS A 102 1.53 10.54 -2.84
CA LYS A 102 2.66 11.10 -2.08
C LYS A 102 3.35 10.06 -1.21
N ILE A 103 2.59 9.26 -0.43
CA ILE A 103 3.15 8.18 0.40
C ILE A 103 3.95 7.20 -0.45
N LYS A 104 3.38 6.77 -1.59
CA LYS A 104 4.06 5.87 -2.54
C LYS A 104 5.34 6.49 -3.09
N LYS A 105 5.33 7.78 -3.43
CA LYS A 105 6.52 8.49 -3.91
C LYS A 105 7.58 8.61 -2.81
N ASP A 106 7.21 8.99 -1.60
CA ASP A 106 8.14 9.12 -0.47
C ASP A 106 8.81 7.77 -0.16
N MET A 107 8.06 6.66 -0.19
CA MET A 107 8.61 5.31 -0.04
C MET A 107 9.50 4.87 -1.22
N SER A 108 9.23 5.35 -2.44
CA SER A 108 10.10 5.12 -3.60
C SER A 108 11.41 5.91 -3.52
N ILE A 109 11.40 7.10 -2.88
CA ILE A 109 12.57 7.96 -2.72
C ILE A 109 13.54 7.39 -1.67
N VAL A 110 13.03 6.74 -0.62
CA VAL A 110 13.84 6.16 0.47
C VAL A 110 14.82 5.07 0.00
N LYS A 111 14.71 4.57 -1.25
CA LYS A 111 15.64 3.60 -1.83
C LYS A 111 16.41 4.05 -3.08
N GLY A 112 16.51 5.36 -3.29
CA GLY A 112 17.37 5.94 -4.31
C GLY A 112 16.82 5.86 -5.73
N ASP A 113 16.43 7.01 -6.27
CA ASP A 113 16.63 7.33 -7.68
C ASP A 113 17.40 8.66 -7.74
N PRO A 114 18.61 8.69 -8.33
CA PRO A 114 19.31 9.92 -8.65
C PRO A 114 18.73 10.65 -9.88
N ASP A 115 17.69 10.12 -10.53
CA ASP A 115 17.10 10.68 -11.75
C ASP A 115 15.82 11.50 -11.51
N ILE A 116 15.72 12.16 -10.35
CA ILE A 116 14.85 13.33 -10.19
C ILE A 116 15.73 14.54 -9.90
N LEU A 117 16.40 15.00 -10.95
CA LEU A 117 16.83 16.39 -11.16
C LEU A 117 16.29 16.85 -12.51
#